data_AF-A0A7S2S775-F1
#
_entry.id   AF-A0A7S2S775-F1
#
_cell.length_a   1.000
_cell.length_b   1.000
_cell.length_c   1.000
_cell.angle_alpha   90.00
_cell.angle_beta   90.00
_cell.angle_gamma   90.00
#
_symmetry.space_group_name_H-M   'P 1'
#
loop_
_entity.id
_entity.type
_entity.pdbx_description
1 polymer ?
#
loop_
_entity_poly.entity_id
_entity_poly.type
_entity_poly.pdbx_seq_one_letter_code
_entity_poly.pdbx_strand_id
1 'polypeptide(L)'
;FIDKYRVVAFPKADVTFEVQTISVSCSTNDLAGTFKLDYSGESTRRISWNADVEEMQNAINELTDIAGATVSMEEITNGHEWAITFANSYGNMDELTIDKSGLVSNIGVISSSIASADGVLPLDFMSFELDADTTACSSSLDSIEQGPCFSGSNEIQTIVVEGNSATVTGDIILRYNVAE
;
A
#
# COMPACT_ATOMS: atom_id res chain seq x y z
N PHE A 1 1.55 -12.45 -15.89
CA PHE A 1 0.29 -12.52 -16.65
C PHE A 1 -0.94 -12.29 -15.78
N ILE A 2 -1.74 -11.35 -16.24
CA ILE A 2 -2.68 -10.61 -15.42
C ILE A 2 -4.06 -11.22 -15.55
N ASP A 3 -4.56 -11.80 -14.46
CA ASP A 3 -5.90 -12.40 -14.39
C ASP A 3 -7.00 -11.34 -14.39
N LYS A 4 -6.67 -10.16 -13.87
CA LYS A 4 -7.54 -9.00 -13.79
C LYS A 4 -6.73 -7.74 -13.92
N TYR A 5 -7.21 -6.81 -14.74
CA TYR A 5 -6.72 -5.44 -14.70
C TYR A 5 -7.71 -4.59 -13.91
N ARG A 6 -7.18 -3.83 -12.96
CA ARG A 6 -7.92 -2.76 -12.28
C ARG A 6 -7.46 -1.44 -12.87
N VAL A 7 -8.34 -0.78 -13.61
CA VAL A 7 -8.11 0.60 -14.08
C VAL A 7 -8.74 1.55 -13.09
N VAL A 8 -7.93 2.46 -12.57
CA VAL A 8 -8.35 3.49 -11.61
C VAL A 8 -8.07 4.86 -12.22
N ALA A 9 -9.10 5.69 -12.32
CA ALA A 9 -8.98 7.05 -12.83
C ALA A 9 -9.67 8.04 -11.89
N PHE A 10 -8.99 9.15 -11.61
CA PHE A 10 -9.54 10.23 -10.79
C PHE A 10 -8.83 11.57 -11.03
N PRO A 11 -9.47 12.71 -10.73
CA PRO A 11 -8.79 13.99 -10.63
C PRO A 11 -7.74 13.94 -9.50
N LYS A 12 -6.50 14.35 -9.78
CA LYS A 12 -5.38 14.36 -8.81
C LYS A 12 -5.67 15.18 -7.55
N ALA A 13 -6.63 16.11 -7.61
CA ALA A 13 -6.78 17.17 -6.62
C ALA A 13 -7.31 16.71 -5.24
N ASP A 14 -7.86 15.51 -5.09
CA ASP A 14 -8.60 15.13 -3.86
C ASP A 14 -8.29 13.72 -3.34
N VAL A 15 -7.13 13.14 -3.68
CA VAL A 15 -6.71 11.84 -3.13
C VAL A 15 -5.81 12.05 -1.94
N THR A 16 -6.24 11.58 -0.77
CA THR A 16 -5.35 11.38 0.37
C THR A 16 -5.09 9.89 0.52
N PHE A 17 -3.82 9.50 0.55
CA PHE A 17 -3.44 8.15 0.91
C PHE A 17 -3.64 7.92 2.39
N GLU A 18 -3.98 6.70 2.77
CA GLU A 18 -4.01 6.34 4.17
C GLU A 18 -2.61 6.46 4.78
N VAL A 19 -2.59 7.01 6.00
CA VAL A 19 -1.39 7.05 6.84
C VAL A 19 -1.65 6.26 8.12
N GLN A 20 -0.77 5.31 8.42
CA GLN A 20 -0.74 4.65 9.72
C GLN A 20 0.53 5.05 10.46
N THR A 21 0.35 5.64 11.65
CA THR A 21 1.42 6.11 12.51
C THR A 21 1.71 5.08 13.58
N ILE A 22 2.92 4.52 13.54
CA ILE A 22 3.42 3.51 14.47
C ILE A 22 4.31 4.22 15.49
N SER A 23 3.97 4.10 16.77
CA SER A 23 4.80 4.62 17.86
C SER A 23 5.32 3.47 18.71
N VAL A 24 6.62 3.47 18.98
CA VAL A 24 7.27 2.53 19.90
C VAL A 24 8.15 3.32 20.85
N SER A 25 7.87 3.23 22.15
CA SER A 25 8.58 3.98 23.18
C SER A 25 8.70 3.22 24.49
N CYS A 26 9.52 3.75 25.38
CA CYS A 26 9.66 3.24 26.73
C CYS A 26 9.60 4.36 27.77
N SER A 27 9.14 4.06 28.98
CA SER A 27 9.16 5.05 30.07
C SER A 27 10.57 5.49 30.49
N THR A 28 11.61 4.76 30.07
CA THR A 28 13.02 5.02 30.36
C THR A 28 13.86 4.89 29.09
N ASN A 29 15.05 5.51 29.06
CA ASN A 29 15.98 5.46 27.93
C ASN A 29 16.81 4.16 27.91
N ASP A 30 16.15 3.01 27.97
CA ASP A 30 16.77 1.68 27.98
C ASP A 30 16.04 0.67 27.08
N LEU A 31 15.25 1.19 26.12
CA LEU A 31 14.59 0.38 25.11
C LEU A 31 15.63 -0.27 24.19
N ALA A 32 15.46 -1.58 23.95
CA ALA A 32 16.29 -2.34 23.04
C ALA A 32 15.49 -3.47 22.37
N GLY A 33 16.14 -4.16 21.44
CA GLY A 33 15.57 -5.31 20.74
C GLY A 33 14.87 -4.95 19.43
N THR A 34 13.89 -5.76 19.05
CA THR A 34 13.23 -5.67 17.74
C THR A 34 11.74 -5.92 17.87
N PHE A 35 10.95 -5.35 16.98
CA PHE A 35 9.53 -5.67 16.81
C PHE A 35 9.26 -6.18 15.39
N LYS A 36 8.03 -6.60 15.14
CA LYS A 36 7.51 -6.85 13.79
C LYS A 36 6.19 -6.14 13.62
N LEU A 37 5.85 -5.91 12.35
CA LEU A 37 4.51 -5.46 11.96
C LEU A 37 3.83 -6.59 11.20
N ASP A 38 2.55 -6.79 11.50
CA ASP A 38 1.71 -7.78 10.83
C ASP A 38 0.62 -7.05 10.03
N TYR A 39 0.43 -7.47 8.78
CA TYR A 39 -0.57 -6.96 7.85
C TYR A 39 -1.25 -8.14 7.15
N SER A 40 -2.57 -8.24 7.24
CA SER A 40 -3.37 -9.27 6.53
C SER A 40 -2.89 -10.72 6.70
N GLY A 41 -2.22 -11.03 7.82
CA GLY A 41 -1.70 -12.37 8.13
C GLY A 41 -0.25 -12.62 7.67
N GLU A 42 0.42 -11.64 7.08
CA GLU A 42 1.85 -11.65 6.78
C GLU A 42 2.62 -10.75 7.76
N SER A 43 3.78 -11.20 8.24
CA SER A 43 4.64 -10.43 9.15
C SER A 43 5.86 -9.90 8.42
N THR A 44 6.30 -8.70 8.75
CA THR A 44 7.60 -8.19 8.32
C THR A 44 8.76 -9.03 8.88
N ARG A 45 9.96 -8.83 8.32
CA ARG A 45 11.20 -9.15 9.05
C ARG A 45 11.27 -8.40 10.38
N ARG A 46 12.21 -8.79 11.26
CA ARG A 46 12.47 -8.05 12.50
C ARG A 46 12.96 -6.64 12.17
N ILE A 47 12.33 -5.65 12.80
CA ILE A 47 12.62 -4.24 12.69
C ILE A 47 13.24 -3.79 14.01
N SER A 48 14.38 -3.12 13.94
CA SER A 48 15.07 -2.58 15.12
C SER A 48 14.19 -1.57 15.85
N TRP A 49 14.24 -1.53 17.19
CA TRP A 49 13.48 -0.54 17.97
C TRP A 49 13.78 0.92 17.57
N ASN A 50 14.97 1.17 17.03
CA ASN A 50 15.46 2.46 16.52
C ASN A 50 15.69 2.45 15.01
N ALA A 51 14.93 1.64 14.27
CA ALA A 51 14.99 1.56 12.82
C ALA A 51 14.87 2.95 12.18
N ASP A 52 15.73 3.26 11.22
CA ASP A 52 15.60 4.47 10.43
C ASP A 52 14.47 4.35 9.39
N VAL A 53 14.26 5.44 8.64
CA VAL A 53 13.22 5.51 7.61
C VAL A 53 13.39 4.41 6.55
N GLU A 54 14.63 4.11 6.15
CA GLU A 54 14.91 3.14 5.09
C GLU A 54 14.66 1.71 5.57
N GLU A 55 15.11 1.36 6.79
CA GLU A 55 14.87 0.05 7.38
C GLU A 55 13.38 -0.25 7.51
N MET A 56 12.59 0.71 8.01
CA MET A 56 11.14 0.59 8.17
C MET A 56 10.45 0.48 6.81
N GLN A 57 10.77 1.37 5.86
CA GLN A 57 10.16 1.37 4.53
C GLN A 57 10.42 0.06 3.78
N ASN A 58 11.65 -0.44 3.83
CA ASN A 58 12.00 -1.71 3.18
C ASN A 58 11.25 -2.89 3.83
N ALA A 59 11.10 -2.90 5.16
CA ALA A 59 10.39 -3.98 5.85
C ALA A 59 8.90 -4.03 5.48
N ILE A 60 8.26 -2.86 5.32
CA ILE A 60 6.85 -2.76 4.90
C ILE A 60 6.68 -3.17 3.43
N ASN A 61 7.58 -2.72 2.55
CA ASN A 61 7.51 -3.03 1.12
C ASN A 61 7.89 -4.49 0.78
N GLU A 62 8.33 -5.28 1.76
CA GLU A 62 8.52 -6.73 1.62
C GLU A 62 7.19 -7.50 1.73
N LEU A 63 6.12 -6.88 2.26
CA LEU A 63 4.79 -7.50 2.41
C LEU A 63 4.07 -7.58 1.06
N THR A 64 3.47 -8.73 0.76
CA THR A 64 2.91 -9.07 -0.56
C THR A 64 1.71 -8.18 -0.93
N ASP A 65 0.86 -7.86 0.05
CA ASP A 65 -0.38 -7.12 -0.17
C ASP A 65 -0.19 -5.58 -0.12
N ILE A 66 1.05 -5.10 0.00
CA ILE A 66 1.37 -3.67 -0.02
C ILE A 66 2.01 -3.31 -1.36
N ALA A 67 1.27 -2.58 -2.20
CA ALA A 67 1.72 -2.16 -3.53
C ALA A 67 2.80 -1.05 -3.52
N GLY A 68 3.19 -0.59 -2.33
CA GLY A 68 4.21 0.43 -2.10
C GLY A 68 3.80 1.40 -1.00
N ALA A 69 4.68 1.57 -0.03
CA ALA A 69 4.58 2.50 1.06
C ALA A 69 5.82 3.41 1.12
N THR A 70 5.59 4.64 1.58
CA THR A 70 6.64 5.58 1.96
C THR A 70 6.59 5.83 3.46
N VAL A 71 7.73 6.11 4.07
CA VAL A 71 7.83 6.31 5.52
C VAL A 71 8.44 7.67 5.83
N SER A 72 7.93 8.35 6.83
CA SER A 72 8.63 9.41 7.56
C SER A 72 8.79 9.02 9.02
N MET A 73 9.79 9.59 9.70
CA MET A 73 10.09 9.26 11.09
C MET A 73 10.33 10.51 11.90
N GLU A 74 9.85 10.49 13.14
CA GLU A 74 10.16 11.47 14.17
C GLU A 74 10.73 10.77 15.41
N GLU A 75 11.76 11.35 16.01
CA GLU A 75 12.24 10.92 17.31
C GLU A 75 11.31 11.44 18.40
N ILE A 76 10.88 10.55 19.29
CA ILE A 76 10.07 10.90 20.45
C ILE A 76 10.84 10.59 21.73
N THR A 77 10.29 10.97 22.88
CA THR A 77 10.97 10.71 24.15
C THR A 77 11.12 9.21 24.37
N ASN A 78 12.38 8.74 24.42
CA ASN A 78 12.77 7.33 24.61
C ASN A 78 12.12 6.37 23.58
N GLY A 79 11.99 6.81 22.32
CA GLY A 79 11.35 6.01 21.29
C GLY A 79 11.36 6.68 19.93
N HIS A 80 10.67 6.03 18.99
CA HIS A 80 10.49 6.53 17.63
C HIS A 80 9.03 6.42 17.21
N GLU A 81 8.66 7.33 16.32
CA GLU A 81 7.38 7.32 15.64
C GLU A 81 7.60 7.30 14.13
N TRP A 82 6.94 6.38 13.43
CA TRP A 82 6.99 6.25 11.97
C TRP A 82 5.61 6.45 11.39
N ALA A 83 5.47 7.40 10.46
CA ALA A 83 4.27 7.57 9.67
C ALA A 83 4.43 6.83 8.34
N ILE A 84 3.64 5.78 8.14
CA ILE A 84 3.64 4.94 6.96
C ILE A 84 2.50 5.41 6.05
N THR A 85 2.83 5.91 4.87
CA THR A 85 1.87 6.34 3.85
C THR A 85 1.75 5.26 2.77
N PHE A 86 0.54 4.73 2.56
CA PHE A 86 0.29 3.69 1.55
C PHE A 86 0.09 4.28 0.16
N ALA A 87 1.17 4.84 -0.41
CA ALA A 87 1.16 5.66 -1.63
C ALA A 87 0.61 5.00 -2.90
N ASN A 88 0.53 3.67 -2.95
CA ASN A 88 0.01 2.91 -4.11
C ASN A 88 -1.23 2.08 -3.77
N SER A 89 -1.80 2.26 -2.59
CA SER A 89 -3.01 1.55 -2.16
C SER A 89 -4.15 2.55 -1.98
N TYR A 90 -5.23 2.35 -2.73
CA TYR A 90 -6.37 3.25 -2.76
C TYR A 90 -7.49 2.74 -1.86
N GLY A 91 -8.03 3.63 -1.03
CA GLY A 91 -9.08 3.30 -0.06
C GLY A 91 -8.51 3.00 1.31
N ASN A 92 -9.36 2.40 2.15
CA ASN A 92 -8.98 2.00 3.51
C ASN A 92 -8.17 0.71 3.48
N MET A 93 -7.03 0.74 4.14
CA MET A 93 -6.12 -0.37 4.39
C MET A 93 -6.47 -1.01 5.72
N ASP A 94 -6.18 -2.30 5.84
CA ASP A 94 -6.26 -2.97 7.14
C ASP A 94 -5.24 -2.36 8.11
N GLU A 95 -5.62 -2.24 9.38
CA GLU A 95 -4.74 -1.70 10.41
C GLU A 95 -3.56 -2.68 10.64
N LEU A 96 -2.34 -2.17 10.60
CA LEU A 96 -1.16 -2.92 11.01
C LEU A 96 -1.31 -3.35 12.48
N THR A 97 -0.64 -4.43 12.88
CA THR A 97 -0.51 -4.78 14.30
C THR A 97 0.95 -4.93 14.68
N ILE A 98 1.27 -4.70 15.96
CA ILE A 98 2.66 -4.69 16.46
C ILE A 98 2.92 -5.95 17.30
N ASP A 99 3.81 -6.81 16.83
CA ASP A 99 4.43 -7.83 17.68
C ASP A 99 5.65 -7.24 18.40
N LYS A 100 5.44 -6.88 19.66
CA LYS A 100 6.47 -6.35 20.57
C LYS A 100 7.21 -7.40 21.39
N SER A 101 7.01 -8.69 21.12
CA SER A 101 7.61 -9.78 21.91
C SER A 101 9.14 -9.78 21.92
N GLY A 102 9.77 -9.17 20.91
CA GLY A 102 11.22 -8.99 20.81
C GLY A 102 11.76 -7.69 21.41
N LEU A 103 10.90 -6.80 21.92
CA LEU A 103 11.33 -5.58 22.59
C LEU A 103 11.63 -5.87 24.05
N VAL A 104 12.70 -5.27 24.56
CA VAL A 104 13.15 -5.43 25.94
C VAL A 104 13.50 -4.08 26.55
N SER A 105 13.28 -3.99 27.85
CA SER A 105 13.72 -2.90 28.72
C SER A 105 14.09 -3.52 30.07
N ASN A 106 15.04 -2.92 30.78
CA ASN A 106 15.52 -3.44 32.06
C ASN A 106 14.55 -3.06 33.20
N ILE A 107 14.06 -1.82 33.17
CA ILE A 107 13.20 -1.27 34.23
C ILE A 107 11.96 -0.53 33.70
N GLY A 108 11.97 -0.16 32.43
CA GLY A 108 10.93 0.63 31.81
C GLY A 108 9.73 -0.18 31.37
N VAL A 109 8.61 0.52 31.19
CA VAL A 109 7.40 -0.02 30.58
C VAL A 109 7.43 0.30 29.10
N ILE A 110 7.35 -0.74 28.26
CA ILE A 110 7.32 -0.62 26.80
C ILE A 110 5.88 -0.31 26.35
N SER A 111 5.73 0.81 25.66
CA SER A 111 4.49 1.28 25.06
C SER A 111 4.60 1.20 23.55
N SER A 112 3.52 0.78 22.91
CA SER A 112 3.41 0.74 21.46
C SER A 112 1.98 1.09 21.07
N SER A 113 1.80 1.89 20.02
CA SER A 113 0.48 2.28 19.52
C SER A 113 0.48 2.44 18.02
N ILE A 114 -0.71 2.30 17.45
CA ILE A 114 -1.00 2.58 16.05
C ILE A 114 -2.15 3.59 16.02
N ALA A 115 -2.04 4.58 15.15
CA ALA A 115 -3.13 5.49 14.82
C ALA A 115 -3.27 5.54 13.29
N SER A 116 -4.48 5.31 12.78
CA SER A 116 -4.78 5.44 11.36
C SER A 116 -5.45 6.78 11.05
N ALA A 117 -5.10 7.32 9.88
CA ALA A 117 -5.82 8.38 9.22
C ALA A 117 -6.19 7.89 7.82
N ASP A 118 -7.44 7.43 7.68
CA ASP A 118 -7.96 6.77 6.49
C ASP A 118 -7.79 7.64 5.23
N GLY A 119 -7.49 6.98 4.11
CA GLY A 119 -7.46 7.63 2.81
C GLY A 119 -8.86 8.03 2.35
N VAL A 120 -8.98 9.20 1.72
CA VAL A 120 -10.23 9.65 1.10
C VAL A 120 -10.15 9.36 -0.40
N LEU A 121 -11.05 8.51 -0.88
CA LEU A 121 -11.24 8.33 -2.32
C LEU A 121 -11.86 9.59 -2.92
N PRO A 122 -11.43 10.02 -4.11
CA PRO A 122 -12.02 11.18 -4.79
C PRO A 122 -13.49 10.93 -5.14
N LEU A 123 -14.27 12.02 -5.21
CA LEU A 123 -15.74 11.98 -5.39
C LEU A 123 -16.18 11.18 -6.64
N ASP A 124 -15.35 11.17 -7.68
CA ASP A 124 -15.59 10.48 -8.95
C ASP A 124 -14.71 9.22 -9.12
N PHE A 125 -14.30 8.59 -8.01
CA PHE A 125 -13.54 7.34 -8.07
C PHE A 125 -14.34 6.26 -8.81
N MET A 126 -13.82 5.83 -9.95
CA MET A 126 -14.33 4.68 -10.69
C MET A 126 -13.26 3.58 -10.73
N SER A 127 -13.65 2.37 -10.33
CA SER A 127 -12.86 1.16 -10.51
C SER A 127 -13.62 0.19 -11.39
N PHE A 128 -12.99 -0.24 -12.48
CA PHE A 128 -13.51 -1.31 -13.33
C PHE A 128 -12.59 -2.52 -13.18
N GLU A 129 -13.18 -3.65 -12.79
CA GLU A 129 -12.54 -4.95 -12.93
C GLU A 129 -12.89 -5.49 -14.31
N LEU A 130 -11.87 -5.74 -15.13
CA LEU A 130 -12.05 -6.41 -16.41
C LEU A 130 -11.74 -7.90 -16.20
N ASP A 131 -12.77 -8.75 -16.32
CA ASP A 131 -12.61 -10.20 -16.24
C ASP A 131 -12.03 -10.74 -17.55
N ALA A 132 -11.10 -11.70 -17.44
CA ALA A 132 -10.63 -12.48 -18.56
C ALA A 132 -11.68 -13.54 -18.96
N ASP A 133 -12.89 -13.11 -19.36
CA ASP A 133 -13.88 -14.03 -19.93
C ASP A 133 -13.68 -14.17 -21.45
N THR A 134 -13.57 -15.42 -21.91
CA THR A 134 -13.46 -15.79 -23.33
C THR A 134 -14.77 -15.60 -24.11
N THR A 135 -15.88 -15.30 -23.43
CA THR A 135 -17.20 -15.10 -24.07
C THR A 135 -17.66 -13.65 -24.21
N ALA A 136 -17.12 -12.72 -23.42
CA ALA A 136 -17.29 -11.27 -23.60
C ALA A 136 -16.20 -10.54 -22.81
N CYS A 137 -15.32 -9.81 -23.50
CA CYS A 137 -14.38 -8.95 -22.84
C CYS A 137 -15.18 -7.78 -22.24
N SER A 138 -15.16 -7.64 -20.92
CA SER A 138 -15.86 -6.60 -20.13
C SER A 138 -15.91 -5.21 -20.80
N SER A 139 -17.04 -4.51 -20.59
CA SER A 139 -17.46 -3.30 -21.31
C SER A 139 -16.54 -2.08 -21.15
N SER A 140 -16.41 -1.33 -22.25
CA SER A 140 -15.86 0.04 -22.29
C SER A 140 -16.88 1.10 -21.83
N LEU A 141 -16.40 2.31 -21.54
CA LEU A 141 -17.20 3.51 -21.20
C LEU A 141 -18.29 3.86 -22.24
N ASP A 142 -18.17 3.35 -23.46
CA ASP A 142 -19.03 3.61 -24.61
C ASP A 142 -19.76 2.35 -25.13
N SER A 143 -19.70 1.24 -24.40
CA SER A 143 -20.44 -0.01 -24.71
C SER A 143 -20.16 -0.62 -26.09
N ILE A 144 -18.98 -0.39 -26.67
CA ILE A 144 -18.56 -0.96 -27.96
C ILE A 144 -17.31 -1.82 -27.76
N GLU A 145 -17.46 -3.13 -27.97
CA GLU A 145 -16.38 -4.11 -27.86
C GLU A 145 -15.49 -4.10 -29.12
N GLN A 146 -14.16 -4.02 -28.96
CA GLN A 146 -13.21 -4.16 -30.08
C GLN A 146 -12.04 -5.08 -29.72
N GLY A 147 -11.87 -6.18 -30.48
CA GLY A 147 -10.69 -7.06 -30.47
C GLY A 147 -10.89 -8.43 -29.78
N PRO A 148 -10.04 -9.44 -30.06
CA PRO A 148 -10.08 -10.72 -29.36
C PRO A 148 -9.44 -10.66 -27.96
N CYS A 149 -9.98 -11.43 -27.02
CA CYS A 149 -9.50 -11.52 -25.63
C CYS A 149 -8.11 -12.20 -25.53
N PHE A 150 -7.33 -11.82 -24.52
CA PHE A 150 -5.96 -12.32 -24.26
C PHE A 150 -5.94 -13.38 -23.12
N SER A 151 -4.97 -14.30 -23.11
CA SER A 151 -4.82 -15.31 -22.04
C SER A 151 -3.34 -15.56 -21.68
N GLY A 152 -3.03 -15.82 -20.40
CA GLY A 152 -1.69 -16.17 -19.89
C GLY A 152 -1.60 -16.39 -18.37
N SER A 153 -0.46 -16.85 -17.82
CA SER A 153 -0.29 -17.41 -16.45
C SER A 153 0.53 -16.60 -15.37
N ASN A 154 -0.09 -15.64 -14.64
CA ASN A 154 0.28 -14.91 -13.38
C ASN A 154 1.17 -13.61 -13.31
N GLU A 155 0.58 -12.48 -12.85
CA GLU A 155 1.04 -11.18 -12.23
C GLU A 155 -0.14 -10.19 -12.32
N ILE A 156 -0.59 -9.43 -11.31
CA ILE A 156 -1.62 -8.36 -11.48
C ILE A 156 -0.95 -7.01 -11.73
N GLN A 157 -1.32 -6.26 -12.78
CA GLN A 157 -0.80 -4.91 -13.02
C GLN A 157 -1.89 -3.86 -12.81
N THR A 158 -1.65 -2.96 -11.85
CA THR A 158 -2.48 -1.78 -11.61
C THR A 158 -1.98 -0.63 -12.46
N ILE A 159 -2.86 -0.01 -13.24
CA ILE A 159 -2.54 1.18 -14.03
C ILE A 159 -3.23 2.36 -13.37
N VAL A 160 -2.41 3.23 -12.79
CA VAL A 160 -2.83 4.49 -12.18
C VAL A 160 -2.75 5.58 -13.24
N VAL A 161 -3.86 6.27 -13.48
CA VAL A 161 -3.87 7.45 -14.35
C VAL A 161 -4.23 8.68 -13.54
N GLU A 162 -3.24 9.56 -13.32
CA GLU A 162 -3.41 10.84 -12.65
C GLU A 162 -3.67 11.97 -13.67
N GLY A 163 -4.65 12.83 -13.40
CA GLY A 163 -4.92 14.02 -14.21
C GLY A 163 -5.09 15.29 -13.38
N ASN A 164 -4.59 16.42 -13.87
CA ASN A 164 -4.77 17.73 -13.23
C ASN A 164 -6.11 18.40 -13.61
N SER A 165 -6.99 17.72 -14.34
CA SER A 165 -8.31 18.20 -14.74
C SER A 165 -9.39 17.17 -14.40
N ALA A 166 -10.64 17.63 -14.26
CA ALA A 166 -11.81 16.78 -13.96
C ALA A 166 -12.14 15.73 -15.04
N THR A 167 -11.36 15.67 -16.13
CA THR A 167 -11.61 14.75 -17.23
C THR A 167 -10.28 14.25 -17.77
N VAL A 168 -9.95 13.01 -17.46
CA VAL A 168 -8.85 12.28 -18.08
C VAL A 168 -9.40 11.59 -19.33
N THR A 169 -9.01 12.07 -20.51
CA THR A 169 -9.39 11.47 -21.81
C THR A 169 -8.16 10.94 -22.53
N GLY A 170 -8.22 9.69 -22.99
CA GLY A 170 -7.15 9.02 -23.73
C GLY A 170 -7.29 7.51 -23.71
N ASP A 171 -6.50 6.84 -24.55
CA ASP A 171 -6.47 5.38 -24.64
C ASP A 171 -5.31 4.82 -23.82
N ILE A 172 -5.59 3.83 -22.96
CA ILE A 172 -4.54 3.00 -22.35
C ILE A 172 -4.29 1.83 -23.28
N ILE A 173 -3.19 1.86 -24.02
CA ILE A 173 -2.80 0.80 -24.95
C ILE A 173 -1.72 -0.06 -24.30
N LEU A 174 -2.11 -1.24 -23.82
CA LEU A 174 -1.17 -2.24 -23.32
C LEU A 174 -0.63 -3.09 -24.48
N ARG A 175 0.69 -3.11 -24.62
CA ARG A 175 1.41 -3.96 -25.58
C ARG A 175 2.35 -4.87 -24.80
N TYR A 176 2.21 -6.19 -24.96
CA TYR A 176 3.23 -7.13 -24.49
C TYR A 176 4.09 -7.55 -25.68
N ASN A 177 5.40 -7.61 -25.48
CA ASN A 177 6.34 -8.18 -26.44
C ASN A 177 6.62 -9.63 -26.02
N VAL A 178 6.42 -10.58 -26.91
CA VAL A 178 6.95 -11.95 -26.73
C VAL A 178 8.38 -11.92 -27.24
N ALA A 179 9.36 -12.22 -26.38
CA ALA A 179 10.70 -12.53 -26.86
C ALA A 179 10.62 -13.84 -27.66
N GLU A 180 11.09 -13.82 -28.91
CA GLU A 180 11.20 -15.00 -29.78
C GLU A 180 12.13 -16.06 -29.20
#